data_AF-H1KVY8-F1
#
_entry.id   AF-H1KVY8-F1
#
_cell.length_a   1.000
_cell.length_b   1.000
_cell.length_c   1.000
_cell.angle_alpha   90.00
_cell.angle_beta   90.00
_cell.angle_gamma   90.00
#
_symmetry.space_group_name_H-M   'P 1'
#
loop_
_entity.id
_entity.type
_entity.pdbx_description
1 polymer ?
#
loop_
_entity_poly.entity_id
_entity_poly.type
_entity_poly.pdbx_seq_one_letter_code
_entity_poly.pdbx_strand_id
1 'polypeptide(L)'
;MLLTDLSPSPSKLCKLLSDREEPCLSDHHALDAFAPLLNWRLLKGSHAFPGPDGGTCINEAAMVAAGLPYRAITASEDCPPCFSRPLAAYALGLNDAMPEAERQGLMAFVLRLSGSADAPAVEAARTAFLALESARRILPPLLDAAGLPALAARCETASDAGAAR
;
A
#
# COMPACT_ATOMS: atom_id res chain seq x y z
N MET A 1 42.84 -48.05 25.24
CA MET A 1 43.02 -46.59 25.36
C MET A 1 41.64 -45.97 25.25
N LEU A 2 40.96 -45.80 26.39
CA LEU A 2 39.67 -45.11 26.48
C LEU A 2 39.97 -43.70 27.00
N LEU A 3 39.70 -42.68 26.17
CA LEU A 3 39.51 -41.31 26.66
C LEU A 3 38.11 -40.88 26.25
N THR A 4 37.33 -40.70 27.30
CA THR A 4 35.93 -40.32 27.44
C THR A 4 35.72 -38.82 27.28
N ASP A 5 34.51 -38.48 26.82
CA ASP A 5 33.71 -37.29 27.15
C ASP A 5 34.36 -35.90 27.16
N LEU A 6 34.16 -35.17 26.06
CA LEU A 6 34.10 -33.71 26.04
C LEU A 6 32.64 -33.25 26.11
N SER A 7 31.95 -33.54 27.21
CA SER A 7 30.70 -32.85 27.56
C SER A 7 31.01 -31.76 28.59
N PRO A 8 30.67 -30.48 28.32
CA PRO A 8 30.92 -29.42 29.29
C PRO A 8 30.08 -29.64 30.55
N SER A 9 30.72 -29.44 31.71
CA SER A 9 30.05 -29.46 33.02
C SER A 9 28.80 -28.56 33.02
N PRO A 10 27.68 -29.01 33.62
CA PRO A 10 26.44 -28.23 33.73
C PRO A 10 26.63 -26.84 34.36
N SER A 11 27.70 -26.63 35.14
CA SER A 11 28.04 -25.32 35.71
C SER A 11 28.56 -24.30 34.68
N LYS A 12 29.19 -24.73 33.58
CA LYS A 12 29.62 -23.84 32.49
C LYS A 12 28.47 -23.47 31.56
N LEU A 13 27.50 -24.39 31.37
CA LEU A 13 26.30 -24.14 30.58
C LEU A 13 25.38 -23.11 31.25
N CYS A 14 25.24 -23.18 32.57
CA CYS A 14 24.44 -22.23 33.35
C CYS A 14 25.01 -20.81 33.32
N LYS A 15 26.34 -20.66 33.25
CA LYS A 15 27.00 -19.34 33.15
C LYS A 15 26.87 -18.73 31.75
N LEU A 16 26.98 -19.52 30.68
CA LEU A 16 26.74 -19.07 29.30
C LEU A 16 25.28 -18.66 29.02
N LEU A 17 24.33 -19.18 29.79
CA LEU A 17 22.92 -18.80 29.70
C LEU A 17 22.57 -17.60 30.60
N SER A 18 23.36 -17.34 31.65
CA SER A 18 23.20 -16.18 32.52
C SER A 18 23.80 -14.89 31.94
N ASP A 19 24.76 -15.00 31.02
CA ASP A 19 25.39 -13.84 30.34
C ASP A 19 24.66 -13.42 29.04
N ARG A 20 23.53 -14.06 28.73
CA ARG A 20 22.60 -13.60 27.68
C ARG A 20 21.49 -12.78 28.31
N GLU A 21 21.86 -11.63 28.87
CA GLU A 21 20.89 -10.54 28.93
C GLU A 21 20.63 -10.12 27.49
N GLU A 22 19.60 -10.71 26.87
CA GLU A 22 18.90 -10.04 25.76
C GLU A 22 18.48 -8.69 26.33
N PRO A 23 19.04 -7.56 25.86
CA PRO A 23 18.73 -6.28 26.44
C PRO A 23 17.22 -6.10 26.35
N CYS A 24 16.58 -5.93 27.51
CA CYS A 24 15.18 -5.55 27.58
C CYS A 24 15.05 -4.27 26.75
N LEU A 25 14.48 -4.39 25.54
CA LEU A 25 14.16 -3.23 24.71
C LEU A 25 13.30 -2.34 25.60
N SER A 26 13.88 -1.25 26.08
CA SER A 26 13.11 -0.27 26.85
C SER A 26 11.90 0.13 26.02
N ASP A 27 10.71 0.16 26.62
CA ASP A 27 9.44 0.41 25.91
C ASP A 27 9.49 1.67 25.02
N HIS A 28 10.34 2.64 25.37
CA HIS A 28 10.63 3.84 24.58
C HIS A 28 11.31 3.57 23.22
N HIS A 29 12.35 2.71 23.17
CA HIS A 29 13.03 2.35 21.91
C HIS A 29 12.12 1.55 20.96
N ALA A 30 11.19 0.75 21.51
CA ALA A 30 10.23 0.02 20.69
C ALA A 30 9.25 1.00 20.01
N LEU A 31 8.73 1.99 20.73
CA LEU A 31 7.84 3.02 20.17
C LEU A 31 8.53 3.90 19.13
N ASP A 32 9.81 4.22 19.31
CA ASP A 32 10.61 4.97 18.33
C ASP A 32 10.70 4.24 16.97
N ALA A 33 10.71 2.90 16.99
CA ALA A 33 10.68 2.10 15.75
C ALA A 33 9.32 2.16 15.02
N PHE A 34 8.22 2.47 15.72
CA PHE A 34 6.89 2.62 15.12
C PHE A 34 6.58 4.05 14.67
N ALA A 35 7.36 5.05 15.11
CA ALA A 35 7.12 6.46 14.79
C ALA A 35 6.96 6.74 13.27
N PRO A 36 7.73 6.10 12.35
CA PRO A 36 7.52 6.28 10.90
C PRO A 36 6.20 5.70 10.38
N LEU A 37 5.65 4.67 11.04
CA LEU A 37 4.35 4.08 10.69
C LEU A 37 3.19 4.98 11.13
N LEU A 38 3.34 5.64 12.28
CA LEU A 38 2.32 6.55 12.81
C LEU A 38 2.20 7.86 12.02
N ASN A 39 3.28 8.26 11.34
CA ASN A 39 3.34 9.48 10.55
C ASN A 39 3.44 9.21 9.04
N TRP A 40 3.01 8.03 8.59
CA TRP A 40 3.19 7.59 7.21
C TRP A 40 2.53 8.53 6.22
N ARG A 41 3.30 8.96 5.21
CA ARG A 41 2.81 9.82 4.13
C ARG A 41 2.71 9.08 2.81
N LEU A 42 1.68 9.39 2.05
CA LEU A 42 1.57 8.92 0.67
C LEU A 42 2.42 9.80 -0.25
N LEU A 43 3.35 9.15 -0.95
CA LEU A 43 4.27 9.74 -1.91
C LEU A 43 3.88 9.32 -3.33
N LYS A 44 4.28 10.12 -4.32
CA LYS A 44 4.08 9.82 -5.73
C LYS A 44 5.14 8.84 -6.23
N GLY A 45 4.75 7.88 -7.08
CA GLY A 45 5.66 6.91 -7.67
C GLY A 45 6.09 5.78 -6.72
N SER A 46 6.99 4.92 -7.20
CA SER A 46 7.47 3.73 -6.47
C SER A 46 8.72 4.00 -5.64
N HIS A 47 8.91 3.25 -4.55
CA HIS A 47 10.02 3.46 -3.62
C HIS A 47 10.74 2.14 -3.27
N ALA A 48 12.07 2.15 -3.10
CA ALA A 48 12.86 0.95 -2.81
C ALA A 48 12.58 0.37 -1.40
N PHE A 49 12.26 1.24 -0.45
CA PHE A 49 11.71 1.01 0.90
C PHE A 49 11.46 2.42 1.47
N PRO A 50 10.43 2.68 2.30
CA PRO A 50 10.27 4.00 2.91
C PRO A 50 11.56 4.42 3.61
N GLY A 51 12.06 5.60 3.25
CA GLY A 51 13.17 6.24 3.96
C GLY A 51 12.79 6.60 5.41
N PRO A 52 13.70 7.20 6.19
CA PRO A 52 13.47 7.54 7.60
C PRO A 52 12.21 8.40 7.84
N ASP A 53 11.78 9.16 6.82
CA ASP A 53 10.60 10.02 6.88
C ASP A 53 9.26 9.29 6.72
N GLY A 54 9.27 7.97 6.44
CA GLY A 54 8.06 7.15 6.36
C GLY A 54 7.14 7.55 5.22
N GLY A 55 7.21 6.85 4.08
CA GLY A 55 6.25 7.10 3.01
C GLY A 55 6.52 6.35 1.73
N THR A 56 5.44 6.07 1.01
CA THR A 56 5.41 5.22 -0.19
C THR A 56 4.18 5.56 -1.04
N CYS A 57 3.98 4.92 -2.19
CA CYS A 57 2.66 4.96 -2.84
C CYS A 57 1.60 4.24 -2.00
N ILE A 58 0.33 4.43 -2.35
CA ILE A 58 -0.81 3.81 -1.65
C ILE A 58 -0.76 2.27 -1.65
N ASN A 59 -0.34 1.65 -2.75
CA ASN A 59 -0.28 0.18 -2.84
C ASN A 59 0.85 -0.39 -1.97
N GLU A 60 2.00 0.28 -1.94
CA GLU A 60 3.12 -0.03 -1.05
C GLU A 60 2.70 0.13 0.43
N ALA A 61 1.97 1.20 0.76
CA ALA A 61 1.43 1.42 2.10
C ALA A 61 0.47 0.30 2.50
N ALA A 62 -0.39 -0.16 1.59
CA ALA A 62 -1.33 -1.25 1.83
C ALA A 62 -0.62 -2.60 2.05
N MET A 63 0.50 -2.86 1.38
CA MET A 63 1.31 -4.05 1.66
C MET A 63 1.89 -4.02 3.07
N VAL A 64 2.47 -2.89 3.47
CA VAL A 64 3.06 -2.72 4.81
C VAL A 64 1.98 -2.83 5.89
N ALA A 65 0.85 -2.15 5.70
CA ALA A 65 -0.26 -2.21 6.64
C ALA A 65 -0.87 -3.61 6.78
N ALA A 66 -0.81 -4.43 5.72
CA ALA A 66 -1.24 -5.82 5.75
C ALA A 66 -0.17 -6.80 6.27
N GLY A 67 1.01 -6.32 6.66
CA GLY A 67 2.12 -7.16 7.12
C GLY A 67 2.73 -8.03 6.01
N LEU A 68 2.57 -7.65 4.75
CA LEU A 68 3.14 -8.38 3.61
C LEU A 68 4.60 -7.97 3.38
N PRO A 69 5.44 -8.86 2.81
CA PRO A 69 6.80 -8.50 2.43
C PRO A 69 6.81 -7.29 1.51
N TYR A 70 7.61 -6.29 1.87
CA TYR A 70 7.74 -5.07 1.08
C TYR A 70 8.33 -5.36 -0.31
N ARG A 71 7.83 -4.65 -1.32
CA ARG A 71 8.45 -4.51 -2.64
C ARG A 71 8.08 -3.17 -3.25
N ALA A 72 8.90 -2.67 -4.16
CA ALA A 72 8.50 -1.52 -4.98
C ALA A 72 7.33 -1.92 -5.90
N ILE A 73 6.32 -1.05 -6.01
CA ILE A 73 5.15 -1.23 -6.87
C ILE A 73 5.19 -0.17 -7.98
N THR A 74 5.48 -0.59 -9.20
CA THR A 74 5.52 0.30 -10.37
C THR A 74 4.26 0.19 -11.22
N ALA A 75 3.58 -0.95 -11.14
CA ALA A 75 2.34 -1.22 -11.84
C ALA A 75 1.40 -2.08 -10.99
N SER A 76 0.12 -2.17 -11.37
CA SER A 76 -0.86 -2.96 -10.62
C SER A 76 -0.48 -4.43 -10.55
N GLU A 77 0.25 -4.93 -11.54
CA GLU A 77 0.77 -6.28 -11.72
C GLU A 77 1.84 -6.64 -10.68
N ASP A 78 2.52 -5.64 -10.12
CA ASP A 78 3.48 -5.86 -9.04
C ASP A 78 2.80 -6.18 -7.70
N CYS A 79 1.50 -5.89 -7.55
CA CYS A 79 0.81 -6.17 -6.30
C CYS A 79 0.71 -7.69 -6.04
N PRO A 80 0.63 -8.12 -4.77
CA PRO A 80 0.35 -9.50 -4.41
C PRO A 80 -1.01 -9.99 -4.98
N PRO A 81 -1.21 -11.31 -5.21
CA PRO A 81 -2.46 -11.83 -5.77
C PRO A 81 -3.72 -11.53 -4.96
N CYS A 82 -3.59 -11.21 -3.67
CA CYS A 82 -4.72 -10.83 -2.83
C CYS A 82 -5.24 -9.39 -3.10
N PHE A 83 -4.58 -8.62 -3.97
CA PHE A 83 -5.02 -7.29 -4.38
C PHE A 83 -5.83 -7.38 -5.67
N SER A 84 -7.00 -6.73 -5.68
CA SER A 84 -7.74 -6.47 -6.91
C SER A 84 -6.89 -5.64 -7.86
N ARG A 85 -6.59 -6.17 -9.05
CA ARG A 85 -5.81 -5.44 -10.07
C ARG A 85 -6.49 -4.14 -10.50
N PRO A 86 -7.81 -4.10 -10.78
CA PRO A 86 -8.51 -2.86 -11.07
C PRO A 86 -8.41 -1.81 -9.95
N LEU A 87 -8.61 -2.21 -8.69
CA LEU A 87 -8.54 -1.27 -7.57
C LEU A 87 -7.11 -0.78 -7.33
N ALA A 88 -6.11 -1.67 -7.42
CA ALA A 88 -4.71 -1.30 -7.28
C ALA A 88 -4.25 -0.34 -8.39
N ALA A 89 -4.66 -0.58 -9.64
CA ALA A 89 -4.38 0.31 -10.76
C ALA A 89 -5.02 1.69 -10.56
N TYR A 90 -6.30 1.70 -10.18
CA TYR A 90 -7.05 2.94 -9.96
C TYR A 90 -6.48 3.76 -8.81
N ALA A 91 -6.19 3.10 -7.68
CA ALA A 91 -5.57 3.72 -6.51
C ALA A 91 -4.19 4.32 -6.83
N LEU A 92 -3.36 3.60 -7.60
CA LEU A 92 -2.04 4.09 -8.03
C LEU A 92 -2.18 5.33 -8.92
N GLY A 93 -3.10 5.31 -9.89
CA GLY A 93 -3.36 6.45 -10.77
C GLY A 93 -3.84 7.69 -10.00
N LEU A 94 -4.77 7.52 -9.06
CA LEU A 94 -5.22 8.61 -8.19
C LEU A 94 -4.07 9.15 -7.31
N ASN A 95 -3.29 8.25 -6.70
CA ASN A 95 -2.15 8.62 -5.86
C ASN A 95 -1.15 9.51 -6.61
N ASP A 96 -0.83 9.16 -7.84
CA ASP A 96 0.20 9.85 -8.62
C ASP A 96 -0.29 11.13 -9.31
N ALA A 97 -1.61 11.25 -9.52
CA ALA A 97 -2.25 12.42 -10.11
C ALA A 97 -2.63 13.48 -9.06
N MET A 98 -3.00 13.08 -7.84
CA MET A 98 -3.43 14.03 -6.80
C MET A 98 -2.28 14.91 -6.31
N PRO A 99 -2.54 16.21 -6.03
CA PRO A 99 -1.60 17.04 -5.30
C PRO A 99 -1.38 16.50 -3.87
N GLU A 100 -0.28 16.89 -3.26
CA GLU A 100 0.21 16.26 -2.03
C GLU A 100 -0.77 16.35 -0.85
N ALA A 101 -1.47 17.49 -0.70
CA ALA A 101 -2.40 17.72 0.39
C ALA A 101 -3.63 16.80 0.29
N GLU A 102 -4.19 16.66 -0.90
CA GLU A 102 -5.35 15.83 -1.19
C GLU A 102 -5.00 14.34 -1.17
N ARG A 103 -3.81 13.97 -1.66
CA ARG A 103 -3.35 12.56 -1.72
C ARG A 103 -3.43 11.88 -0.37
N GLN A 104 -3.14 12.58 0.73
CA GLN A 104 -3.18 11.98 2.06
C GLN A 104 -4.57 11.48 2.45
N GLY A 105 -5.64 12.04 1.88
CA GLY A 105 -7.01 11.53 2.07
C GLY A 105 -7.17 10.07 1.59
N LEU A 106 -6.32 9.59 0.68
CA LEU A 106 -6.34 8.21 0.23
C LEU A 106 -5.92 7.20 1.31
N MET A 107 -5.29 7.66 2.40
CA MET A 107 -4.94 6.81 3.54
C MET A 107 -6.15 6.05 4.09
N ALA A 108 -7.36 6.63 4.00
CA ALA A 108 -8.62 6.01 4.41
C ALA A 108 -8.94 4.68 3.67
N PHE A 109 -8.28 4.40 2.54
CA PHE A 109 -8.50 3.21 1.74
C PHE A 109 -7.39 2.15 1.87
N VAL A 110 -6.27 2.47 2.51
CA VAL A 110 -5.07 1.62 2.55
C VAL A 110 -5.39 0.21 3.08
N LEU A 111 -6.13 0.11 4.19
CA LEU A 111 -6.51 -1.17 4.80
C LEU A 111 -7.53 -1.98 3.98
N ARG A 112 -8.13 -1.39 2.95
CA ARG A 112 -9.15 -2.03 2.10
C ARG A 112 -8.60 -2.62 0.81
N LEU A 113 -7.33 -2.33 0.47
CA LEU A 113 -6.71 -2.80 -0.77
C LEU A 113 -6.18 -4.23 -0.65
N SER A 114 -5.57 -4.57 0.49
CA SER A 114 -5.13 -5.95 0.74
C SER A 114 -6.33 -6.87 0.97
N GLY A 115 -6.31 -8.04 0.35
CA GLY A 115 -7.44 -8.98 0.40
C GLY A 115 -8.66 -8.57 -0.43
N SER A 116 -8.52 -7.56 -1.28
CA SER A 116 -9.62 -7.07 -2.13
C SER A 116 -9.85 -7.88 -3.41
N ALA A 117 -8.92 -8.75 -3.81
CA ALA A 117 -9.04 -9.56 -5.01
C ALA A 117 -10.29 -10.44 -4.96
N ASP A 118 -10.96 -10.56 -6.10
CA ASP A 118 -12.20 -11.31 -6.24
C ASP A 118 -12.25 -12.07 -7.58
N ALA A 119 -13.35 -12.76 -7.84
CA ALA A 119 -13.59 -13.48 -9.07
C ALA A 119 -13.53 -12.54 -10.30
N PRO A 120 -13.12 -13.05 -11.48
CA PRO A 120 -12.99 -12.23 -12.69
C PRO A 120 -14.23 -11.41 -13.06
N ALA A 121 -15.43 -11.94 -12.82
CA ALA A 121 -16.68 -11.23 -13.06
C ALA A 121 -16.85 -9.99 -12.15
N VAL A 122 -16.43 -10.08 -10.89
CA VAL A 122 -16.46 -8.96 -9.94
C VAL A 122 -15.42 -7.91 -10.34
N GLU A 123 -14.23 -8.33 -10.75
CA GLU A 123 -13.18 -7.41 -11.22
C GLU A 123 -13.57 -6.68 -12.51
N ALA A 124 -14.25 -7.36 -13.43
CA ALA A 124 -14.83 -6.74 -14.62
C ALA A 124 -15.89 -5.70 -14.26
N ALA A 125 -16.79 -6.02 -13.31
CA ALA A 125 -17.81 -5.08 -12.83
C ALA A 125 -17.18 -3.85 -12.14
N ARG A 126 -16.15 -4.05 -11.31
CA ARG A 126 -15.37 -2.95 -10.71
C ARG A 126 -14.74 -2.07 -11.77
N THR A 127 -14.12 -2.66 -12.79
CA THR A 127 -13.50 -1.90 -13.89
C THR A 127 -14.52 -1.04 -14.61
N ALA A 128 -15.67 -1.60 -14.97
CA ALA A 128 -16.75 -0.85 -15.62
C ALA A 128 -17.27 0.29 -14.74
N PHE A 129 -17.48 0.02 -13.45
CA PHE A 129 -17.93 1.01 -12.47
C PHE A 129 -16.93 2.15 -12.30
N LEU A 130 -15.66 1.83 -12.06
CA LEU A 130 -14.61 2.83 -11.88
C LEU A 130 -14.41 3.69 -13.12
N ALA A 131 -14.44 3.09 -14.32
CA ALA A 131 -14.36 3.83 -15.58
C ALA A 131 -15.53 4.79 -15.74
N LEU A 132 -16.76 4.32 -15.52
CA LEU A 132 -17.97 5.15 -15.62
C LEU A 132 -17.94 6.30 -14.61
N GLU A 133 -17.72 6.01 -13.33
CA GLU A 133 -17.77 7.05 -12.30
C GLU A 133 -16.61 8.04 -12.42
N SER A 134 -15.45 7.61 -12.91
CA SER A 134 -14.35 8.54 -13.24
C SER A 134 -14.75 9.46 -14.39
N ALA A 135 -15.37 8.92 -15.44
CA ALA A 135 -15.90 9.73 -16.53
C ALA A 135 -16.98 10.70 -16.04
N ARG A 136 -17.88 10.29 -15.13
CA ARG A 136 -18.98 11.12 -14.66
C ARG A 136 -18.59 12.17 -13.61
N ARG A 137 -17.54 11.94 -12.83
CA ARG A 137 -17.23 12.76 -11.64
C ARG A 137 -15.87 13.44 -11.66
N ILE A 138 -14.88 12.83 -12.30
CA ILE A 138 -13.51 13.33 -12.31
C ILE A 138 -13.24 14.11 -13.59
N LEU A 139 -13.65 13.54 -14.72
CA LEU A 139 -13.37 14.12 -16.02
C LEU A 139 -14.12 15.45 -16.32
N PRO A 140 -15.40 15.66 -15.94
CA PRO A 140 -16.13 16.87 -16.32
C PRO A 140 -15.48 18.18 -15.85
N PRO A 141 -15.07 18.36 -14.58
CA PRO A 141 -14.41 19.61 -14.17
C PRO A 141 -13.07 19.84 -14.89
N LEU A 142 -12.36 18.79 -15.29
CA LEU A 142 -11.13 18.91 -16.08
C LEU A 142 -11.42 19.35 -17.51
N LEU A 143 -12.50 18.83 -18.11
CA LEU A 143 -12.94 19.22 -19.45
C LEU A 143 -13.46 20.64 -19.49
N ASP A 144 -14.22 21.06 -18.47
CA ASP A 144 -14.66 22.45 -18.33
C ASP A 144 -13.47 23.41 -18.22
N ALA A 145 -12.48 23.08 -17.39
CA ALA A 145 -11.24 23.85 -17.28
C ALA A 145 -10.45 23.89 -18.60
N ALA A 146 -10.58 22.87 -19.45
CA ALA A 146 -9.98 22.80 -20.78
C ALA A 146 -10.83 23.47 -21.89
N GLY A 147 -11.99 24.06 -21.55
CA GLY A 147 -12.87 24.72 -22.52
C GLY A 147 -13.70 23.77 -23.39
N LEU A 148 -13.99 22.57 -22.88
CA LEU A 148 -14.77 21.52 -23.56
C LEU A 148 -16.10 21.18 -22.86
N PRO A 149 -16.98 22.16 -22.57
CA PRO A 149 -18.16 21.96 -21.72
C PRO A 149 -19.21 21.01 -22.33
N ALA A 150 -19.31 20.96 -23.66
CA ALA A 150 -20.21 20.00 -24.31
C ALA A 150 -19.76 18.54 -24.06
N LEU A 151 -18.44 18.29 -24.01
CA LEU A 151 -17.93 16.96 -23.67
C LEU A 151 -18.11 16.68 -22.18
N ALA A 152 -17.91 17.67 -21.31
CA ALA A 152 -18.17 17.56 -19.88
C ALA A 152 -19.61 17.11 -19.60
N ALA A 153 -20.60 17.79 -20.18
CA ALA A 153 -22.02 17.45 -20.01
C ALA A 153 -22.37 16.03 -20.52
N ARG A 154 -21.74 15.58 -21.63
CA ARG A 154 -21.88 14.20 -22.11
C ARG A 154 -21.33 13.20 -21.10
N CYS A 155 -20.16 13.49 -20.52
CA CYS A 155 -19.55 12.64 -19.53
C CYS A 155 -20.39 12.53 -18.25
N GLU A 156 -20.97 13.63 -17.73
CA GLU A 156 -21.82 13.62 -16.52
C GLU A 156 -23.07 12.74 -16.67
N THR A 157 -23.66 12.74 -17.86
CA THR A 157 -24.91 12.05 -18.17
C THR A 157 -24.72 10.65 -18.77
N ALA A 158 -23.46 10.20 -18.95
CA ALA A 158 -23.15 8.91 -19.52
C ALA A 158 -23.78 7.75 -18.72
N SER A 159 -24.45 6.83 -19.43
CA SER A 159 -25.02 5.60 -18.86
C SER A 159 -24.00 4.48 -18.67
N ASP A 160 -22.91 4.52 -19.45
CA ASP A 160 -21.81 3.56 -19.45
C ASP A 160 -20.53 4.23 -19.98
N ALA A 161 -19.39 3.53 -19.83
CA ALA A 161 -18.08 4.06 -20.22
C ALA A 161 -17.92 4.24 -21.75
N GLY A 162 -18.76 3.61 -22.58
CA GLY A 162 -18.79 3.81 -24.02
C GLY A 162 -19.49 5.11 -24.40
N ALA A 163 -20.61 5.42 -23.75
CA ALA A 163 -21.40 6.64 -23.96
C ALA A 163 -20.63 7.92 -23.62
N ALA A 164 -19.61 7.83 -22.75
CA ALA A 164 -18.75 8.93 -22.35
C ALA A 164 -17.67 9.34 -23.39
N ARG A 165 -17.51 8.57 -24.49
CA ARG A 165 -16.50 8.80 -25.54
C ARG A 165 -16.99 9.80 -26.60
#